data_AF-A0A960MTG5-F1
#
_entry.id   AF-A0A960MTG5-F1
#
_cell.length_a   1.000
_cell.length_b   1.000
_cell.length_c   1.000
_cell.angle_alpha   90.00
_cell.angle_beta   90.00
_cell.angle_gamma   90.00
#
_symmetry.space_group_name_H-M   'P 1'
#
loop_
_entity.id
_entity.type
_entity.pdbx_description
1 polymer ?
#
loop_
_entity_poly.entity_id
_entity_poly.type
_entity_poly.pdbx_seq_one_letter_code
_entity_poly.pdbx_strand_id
1 'polypeptide(L)' 'MRVIRQLLRLSPMEYVLSLRIQEAQRRLMTTDRGIGDIAVSTGFYDQSHFTKRFRKVTGMTPLAYRKRFRG' A
#
# COMPACT_ATOMS: atom_id res chain seq x y z
N MET A 1 -13.89 20.17 -11.37
CA MET A 1 -13.10 20.38 -10.14
C MET A 1 -11.69 19.83 -10.30
N ARG A 2 -10.71 20.64 -10.72
CA ARG A 2 -9.29 20.27 -10.90
C ARG A 2 -8.44 21.00 -9.84
N VAL A 3 -8.63 20.68 -8.56
CA VAL A 3 -7.94 21.36 -7.43
C VAL A 3 -6.87 20.45 -6.81
N ILE A 4 -6.03 19.81 -7.64
CA ILE A 4 -4.84 19.08 -7.17
C ILE A 4 -3.68 19.32 -8.13
N ARG A 5 -3.38 20.59 -8.36
CA ARG A 5 -2.15 21.02 -9.05
C ARG A 5 -1.73 22.31 -8.39
N GLN A 6 -0.85 22.25 -7.39
CA GLN A 6 0.15 23.31 -7.15
C GLN A 6 1.13 23.08 -5.98
N LEU A 7 0.97 22.09 -5.10
CA LEU A 7 1.90 21.92 -3.96
C LEU A 7 2.61 20.56 -3.84
N LEU A 8 2.18 19.53 -4.55
CA LEU A 8 2.76 18.19 -4.44
C LEU A 8 3.12 17.71 -5.84
N ARG A 9 4.39 17.34 -6.08
CA ARG A 9 4.87 16.75 -7.35
C ARG A 9 4.29 15.36 -7.64
N LEU A 10 3.20 14.98 -6.98
CA LEU A 10 2.56 13.68 -7.09
C LEU A 10 1.24 13.86 -7.85
N SER A 11 1.03 13.04 -8.87
CA SER A 11 -0.26 12.96 -9.53
C SER A 11 -1.34 12.52 -8.51
N PRO A 12 -2.63 12.90 -8.71
CA PRO A 12 -3.71 12.46 -7.84
C PRO A 12 -3.74 10.94 -7.62
N MET A 13 -3.39 10.16 -8.66
CA MET A 13 -3.30 8.70 -8.57
C MET A 13 -2.17 8.22 -7.66
N GLU A 14 -1.02 8.89 -7.67
CA GLU A 14 0.10 8.55 -6.79
C GLU A 14 -0.20 8.86 -5.34
N TYR A 15 -0.93 9.94 -5.07
CA TYR A 15 -1.40 10.26 -3.72
C TYR A 15 -2.40 9.21 -3.21
N VAL A 16 -3.36 8.80 -4.04
CA VAL A 16 -4.27 7.70 -3.66
C VAL A 16 -3.48 6.41 -3.41
N LEU A 17 -2.49 6.12 -4.24
CA LEU A 17 -1.64 4.94 -4.08
C LEU A 17 -0.87 4.99 -2.75
N SER A 18 -0.30 6.13 -2.36
CA SER A 18 0.43 6.25 -1.10
C SER A 18 -0.48 6.00 0.10
N LEU A 19 -1.70 6.54 0.10
CA LEU A 19 -2.69 6.27 1.15
C LEU A 19 -3.04 4.78 1.25
N ARG A 20 -3.23 4.10 0.11
CA ARG A 20 -3.50 2.65 0.10
C ARG A 20 -2.33 1.85 0.69
N ILE A 21 -1.10 2.22 0.37
CA ILE A 21 0.09 1.56 0.91
C ILE A 21 0.23 1.82 2.41
N GLN A 22 -0.01 3.05 2.89
CA GLN A 22 0.02 3.37 4.31
C GLN A 22 -0.98 2.52 5.11
N GLU A 23 -2.22 2.40 4.62
CA GLU A 23 -3.23 1.55 5.27
C GLU A 23 -2.84 0.06 5.21
N ALA A 24 -2.24 -0.40 4.11
CA ALA A 24 -1.75 -1.77 4.01
C ALA A 24 -0.61 -2.05 5.01
N GLN A 25 0.32 -1.11 5.20
CA GLN A 25 1.38 -1.21 6.22
C GLN A 25 0.77 -1.39 7.61
N ARG A 26 -0.21 -0.55 7.97
CA ARG A 26 -0.93 -0.66 9.24
C ARG A 26 -1.54 -2.04 9.42
N ARG A 27 -2.32 -2.53 8.44
CA ARG A 27 -2.97 -3.85 8.51
C ARG A 27 -1.98 -5.01 8.59
N LEU A 28 -0.84 -4.91 7.91
CA LEU A 28 0.21 -5.93 7.96
C LEU A 28 0.80 -6.06 9.37
N MET A 29 0.90 -4.96 10.12
CA MET A 29 1.40 -4.94 11.50
C MET A 29 0.34 -5.34 12.52
N THR A 30 -0.92 -4.96 12.32
CA THR A 30 -1.96 -5.09 13.35
C THR A 30 -2.91 -6.28 13.16
N THR A 31 -2.79 -7.06 12.08
CA THR A 31 -3.74 -8.15 11.78
C THR A 31 -3.10 -9.40 11.16
N ASP A 32 -3.76 -10.54 11.33
CA ASP A 32 -3.40 -11.85 10.73
C ASP A 32 -3.96 -12.09 9.33
N ARG A 33 -4.68 -11.13 8.75
CA ARG A 33 -5.33 -11.31 7.44
C ARG A 33 -4.33 -11.71 6.36
N GLY A 34 -4.79 -12.50 5.39
CA GLY A 34 -3.97 -12.88 4.25
C GLY A 34 -3.48 -11.65 3.48
N ILE A 35 -2.31 -11.76 2.84
CA ILE A 35 -1.76 -10.67 2.03
C ILE A 35 -2.72 -10.33 0.86
N GLY A 36 -3.36 -11.35 0.28
CA GLY A 36 -4.39 -11.17 -0.75
C GLY A 36 -5.60 -10.38 -0.25
N ASP A 37 -6.11 -10.70 0.94
CA ASP A 37 -7.25 -9.98 1.55
C ASP A 37 -6.89 -8.52 1.84
N ILE A 38 -5.67 -8.27 2.32
CA ILE A 38 -5.17 -6.91 2.55
C ILE A 38 -5.06 -6.15 1.22
N ALA A 39 -4.60 -6.79 0.15
CA ALA A 39 -4.55 -6.17 -1.18
C ALA A 39 -5.94 -5.72 -1.64
N VAL A 40 -6.92 -6.63 -1.64
CA VAL A 40 -8.29 -6.35 -2.09
C VAL A 40 -8.92 -5.26 -1.21
N SER A 41 -8.82 -5.41 0.10
CA SER A 41 -9.44 -4.48 1.06
C SER A 41 -8.76 -3.11 1.15
N THR A 42 -7.59 -2.93 0.52
CA THR A 42 -6.93 -1.62 0.34
C THR A 42 -7.06 -1.09 -1.09
N GLY A 43 -7.90 -1.72 -1.91
CA GLY A 43 -8.28 -1.23 -3.25
C GLY A 43 -7.31 -1.64 -4.37
N PHE A 44 -6.51 -2.68 -4.17
CA PHE A 44 -5.75 -3.31 -5.26
C PHE A 44 -6.59 -4.39 -5.95
N TYR A 45 -6.42 -4.49 -7.27
CA TYR A 45 -7.11 -5.48 -8.08
C TYR A 45 -6.71 -6.92 -7.71
N ASP A 46 -5.41 -7.14 -7.47
CA ASP A 46 -4.88 -8.44 -7.09
C ASP A 46 -3.64 -8.31 -6.20
N GLN A 47 -3.23 -9.43 -5.60
CA GLN A 47 -2.08 -9.52 -4.72
C GLN A 47 -0.73 -9.26 -5.42
N SER A 48 -0.61 -9.61 -6.71
CA SER A 48 0.61 -9.46 -7.49
C SER A 48 0.89 -7.97 -7.78
N HIS A 49 -0.12 -7.22 -8.22
CA HIS A 49 -0.05 -5.78 -8.42
C HIS A 49 0.22 -5.06 -7.10
N PHE A 50 -0.47 -5.45 -6.03
CA PHE A 50 -0.20 -4.94 -4.69
C PHE A 50 1.27 -5.17 -4.28
N THR A 51 1.78 -6.39 -4.39
CA THR A 51 3.14 -6.73 -3.98
C THR A 51 4.19 -5.92 -4.75
N LYS A 52 4.01 -5.75 -6.07
CA LYS A 52 4.89 -4.92 -6.91
C LYS A 52 4.88 -3.46 -6.46
N ARG A 53 3.70 -2.88 -6.23
CA ARG A 53 3.56 -1.47 -5.82
C ARG A 53 4.05 -1.24 -4.40
N PHE A 54 3.71 -2.13 -3.48
CA PHE A 54 4.15 -2.09 -2.10
C PHE A 54 5.68 -2.12 -2.02
N ARG A 55 6.34 -3.05 -2.72
CA ARG A 55 7.81 -3.10 -2.77
C ARG A 55 8.42 -1.86 -3.40
N LYS A 56 7.81 -1.29 -4.44
CA LYS A 56 8.29 -0.04 -5.05
C LYS A 56 8.27 1.12 -4.05
N VAL A 57 7.29 1.18 -3.16
CA VAL A 57 7.13 2.27 -2.19
C VAL A 57 7.92 2.03 -0.90
N THR A 58 7.95 0.79 -0.39
CA THR A 58 8.52 0.46 0.93
C THR A 58 9.89 -0.21 0.88
N GLY A 59 10.35 -0.62 -0.31
CA GLY A 59 11.60 -1.35 -0.51
C GLY A 59 11.53 -2.85 -0.20
N MET A 60 10.40 -3.38 0.29
CA MET A 60 10.28 -4.80 0.69
C MET A 60 8.93 -5.41 0.32
N THR A 61 8.84 -6.74 0.27
CA THR A 61 7.56 -7.41 0.01
C THR A 61 6.62 -7.26 1.22
N PRO A 62 5.29 -7.33 1.05
CA PRO A 62 4.34 -7.29 2.17
C PRO A 62 4.61 -8.34 3.24
N LEU A 63 5.01 -9.56 2.83
CA LEU A 63 5.36 -10.64 3.76
C LEU A 63 6.61 -10.31 4.58
N ALA A 64 7.66 -9.79 3.93
CA ALA A 64 8.88 -9.38 4.62
C ALA A 64 8.60 -8.20 5.56
N TYR A 65 7.77 -7.24 5.13
CA TYR A 65 7.33 -6.13 5.96
C TYR A 65 6.60 -6.63 7.21
N ARG A 66 5.64 -7.54 7.06
CA ARG A 66 4.96 -8.18 8.20
C ARG A 66 5.97 -8.83 9.13
N LYS A 67 6.83 -9.72 8.64
CA LYS A 67 7.82 -10.43 9.48
C LYS A 67 8.78 -9.49 10.22
N ARG A 68 9.09 -8.33 9.63
CA ARG A 68 10.04 -7.37 10.21
C ARG A 68 9.41 -6.47 11.27
N PHE A 69 8.17 -6.04 11.06
CA PHE A 69 7.53 -5.03 11.89
C PHE A 69 6.41 -5.59 12.78
N ARG A 70 6.04 -6.85 12.58
CA ARG A 70 5.15 -7.59 13.45
C ARG A 70 6.01 -8.46 14.36
N GLY A 71 6.13 -8.03 15.61
CA GLY A 71 6.70 -8.82 16.69
C GLY A 71 5.85 -10.06 16.93
#